data_AF-Q4A484-F1
#
_entry.id   AF-Q4A484-F1
#
_cell.length_a   1.000
_cell.length_b   1.000
_cell.length_c   1.000
_cell.angle_alpha   90.00
_cell.angle_beta   90.00
_cell.angle_gamma   90.00
#
_symmetry.space_group_name_H-M   'P 1'
#
loop_
_entity.id
_entity.type
_entity.pdbx_description
1 polymer ?
#
loop_
_entity_poly.entity_id
_entity_poly.type
_entity_poly.pdbx_seq_one_letter_code
_entity_poly.pdbx_strand_id
1 'polypeptide(L)'
;QGDCGASYAFAATGALEGASALANDKQVTLSEQNIIDCSVPYGNHGCSGGDTYTAFKYVIDNGGIDTESSYSFKEKQSSCQYNNKTSGASATGVVSIGYGSESDLLAAVATVGPVAVAVDANTNAFRFYQSGVFDSSSCSSTKLNHAMLVTGYESYNGRDYWLLKNSW
;
A
#
# COMPACT_ATOMS: atom_id res chain seq x y z
N GLN A 1 9.58 -6.36 2.68
CA GLN A 1 10.24 -5.20 2.01
C GLN A 1 11.73 -5.17 2.30
N GLY A 2 12.25 -6.08 3.14
CA GLY A 2 13.68 -6.16 3.44
C GLY A 2 14.23 -4.86 4.00
N ASP A 3 15.47 -4.53 3.61
CA ASP A 3 16.19 -3.34 4.07
C ASP A 3 15.82 -2.06 3.30
N CYS A 4 14.80 -2.12 2.44
CA CYS A 4 14.33 -1.00 1.64
C CYS A 4 13.10 -0.33 2.28
N GLY A 5 13.15 0.98 2.52
CA GLY A 5 12.03 1.80 3.02
C GLY A 5 10.94 2.01 1.97
N ALA A 6 10.35 0.94 1.46
CA ALA A 6 9.40 0.93 0.35
C ALA A 6 7.98 0.48 0.74
N SER A 7 7.59 0.54 2.02
CA SER A 7 6.25 0.17 2.47
C SER A 7 5.13 0.86 1.69
N TYR A 8 5.34 2.13 1.31
CA TYR A 8 4.43 2.88 0.46
C TYR A 8 4.20 2.23 -0.91
N ALA A 9 5.23 1.63 -1.51
CA ALA A 9 5.12 0.93 -2.79
C ALA A 9 4.30 -0.36 -2.62
N PHE A 10 4.56 -1.15 -1.57
CA PHE A 10 3.80 -2.38 -1.26
C PHE A 10 2.33 -2.11 -0.93
N ALA A 11 2.06 -1.04 -0.19
CA ALA A 11 0.68 -0.64 0.12
C ALA A 11 -0.05 -0.15 -1.15
N ALA A 12 0.64 0.59 -2.02
CA ALA A 12 0.09 1.06 -3.29
C ALA A 12 -0.16 -0.09 -4.27
N THR A 13 0.79 -1.00 -4.48
CA THR A 13 0.59 -2.19 -5.32
C THR A 13 -0.57 -3.02 -4.78
N GLY A 14 -0.60 -3.34 -3.48
CA GLY A 14 -1.68 -4.12 -2.88
C GLY A 14 -3.09 -3.52 -3.07
N ALA A 15 -3.22 -2.20 -3.00
CA ALA A 15 -4.50 -1.53 -3.28
C ALA A 15 -4.86 -1.59 -4.78
N LEU A 16 -3.90 -1.39 -5.68
CA LEU A 16 -4.10 -1.50 -7.13
C LEU A 16 -4.43 -2.94 -7.55
N GLU A 17 -3.79 -3.94 -6.95
CA GLU A 17 -4.07 -5.35 -7.16
C GLU A 17 -5.51 -5.69 -6.75
N GLY A 18 -5.94 -5.24 -5.57
CA GLY A 18 -7.31 -5.43 -5.09
C GLY A 18 -8.34 -4.79 -6.01
N ALA A 19 -8.14 -3.51 -6.37
CA ALA A 19 -9.01 -2.79 -7.28
C ALA A 19 -9.06 -3.44 -8.68
N SER A 20 -7.92 -3.83 -9.23
CA SER A 20 -7.84 -4.50 -10.53
C SER A 20 -8.51 -5.87 -10.53
N ALA A 21 -8.33 -6.65 -9.47
CA ALA A 21 -8.97 -7.96 -9.32
C ALA A 21 -10.49 -7.83 -9.25
N LEU A 22 -11.01 -6.85 -8.50
CA LEU A 22 -12.45 -6.60 -8.40
C LEU A 22 -13.05 -6.09 -9.71
N ALA A 23 -12.31 -5.29 -10.49
CA ALA A 23 -12.79 -4.76 -11.75
C ALA A 23 -12.75 -5.78 -12.90
N ASN A 24 -11.74 -6.65 -12.92
CA ASN A 24 -11.43 -7.51 -14.08
C ASN A 24 -11.60 -9.00 -13.83
N ASP A 25 -11.98 -9.41 -12.61
CA ASP A 25 -12.06 -10.82 -12.18
C ASP A 25 -10.75 -11.58 -12.44
N LYS A 26 -9.62 -10.89 -12.30
CA LYS A 26 -8.28 -11.43 -12.55
C LYS A 26 -7.28 -10.89 -11.55
N GLN A 27 -6.69 -11.79 -10.78
CA GLN A 27 -5.59 -11.44 -9.90
C GLN A 27 -4.29 -11.30 -10.72
N VAL A 28 -3.61 -10.18 -10.52
CA VAL A 28 -2.29 -9.90 -11.09
C VAL A 28 -1.42 -9.41 -9.95
N THR A 29 -0.17 -9.88 -9.87
CA THR A 29 0.81 -9.34 -8.92
C THR A 29 1.56 -8.20 -9.59
N LEU A 30 1.53 -7.02 -8.98
CA LEU A 30 2.11 -5.78 -9.52
C LEU A 30 3.49 -5.52 -8.94
N SER A 31 4.32 -4.80 -9.69
CA SER A 31 5.71 -4.56 -9.33
C SER A 31 5.87 -3.39 -8.35
N GLU A 32 6.30 -3.67 -7.12
CA GLU A 32 6.73 -2.60 -6.22
C GLU A 32 7.97 -1.89 -6.75
N GLN A 33 8.88 -2.64 -7.40
CA GLN A 33 10.11 -2.10 -7.96
C GLN A 33 9.83 -1.00 -8.99
N ASN A 34 8.77 -1.17 -9.80
CA ASN A 34 8.34 -0.17 -10.76
C ASN A 34 7.97 1.14 -10.03
N ILE A 35 7.21 1.10 -8.94
CA ILE A 35 6.90 2.30 -8.15
C ILE A 35 8.18 2.89 -7.55
N ILE A 36 9.03 2.07 -6.93
CA ILE A 36 10.28 2.49 -6.29
C ILE A 36 11.17 3.27 -7.26
N ASP A 37 11.32 2.76 -8.50
CA ASP A 37 12.24 3.32 -9.47
C ASP A 37 11.63 4.48 -10.28
N CYS A 38 10.32 4.45 -10.54
CA CYS A 38 9.68 5.35 -11.52
C CYS A 38 8.86 6.49 -10.90
N SER A 39 8.48 6.40 -9.62
CA SER A 39 7.66 7.44 -8.98
C SER A 39 8.48 8.58 -8.34
N VAL A 40 9.80 8.58 -8.49
CA VAL A 40 10.68 9.64 -7.97
C VAL A 40 10.29 11.05 -8.45
N PRO A 41 9.96 11.28 -9.75
CA PRO A 41 9.49 12.58 -10.21
C PRO A 41 8.17 13.05 -9.56
N TYR A 42 7.42 12.14 -8.91
CA TYR A 42 6.17 12.42 -8.21
C TYR A 42 6.38 12.70 -6.71
N GLY A 43 7.62 12.71 -6.23
CA GLY A 43 7.98 13.05 -4.85
C GLY A 43 8.30 11.85 -3.95
N ASN A 44 8.41 10.64 -4.51
CA ASN A 44 8.91 9.47 -3.77
C ASN A 44 10.43 9.39 -3.80
N HIS A 45 11.01 8.66 -2.85
CA HIS A 45 12.45 8.63 -2.63
C HIS A 45 13.00 7.19 -2.69
N GLY A 46 12.42 6.34 -3.55
CA GLY A 46 12.82 4.95 -3.72
C GLY A 46 12.82 4.18 -2.40
N CYS A 47 13.99 3.72 -1.95
CA CYS A 47 14.14 3.00 -0.68
C CYS A 47 14.28 3.91 0.56
N SER A 48 14.25 5.23 0.39
CA SER A 48 14.30 6.19 1.51
C SER A 48 12.92 6.67 1.97
N GLY A 49 11.86 6.03 1.50
CA GLY A 49 10.48 6.38 1.83
C GLY A 49 9.71 7.00 0.67
N GLY A 50 8.42 7.20 0.89
CA GLY A 50 7.49 7.70 -0.10
C GLY A 50 6.07 7.74 0.45
N ASP A 51 5.15 8.14 -0.42
CA ASP A 51 3.74 8.34 -0.13
C ASP A 51 2.89 7.51 -1.13
N THR A 52 1.84 6.88 -0.63
CA THR A 52 0.97 6.02 -1.47
C THR A 52 0.17 6.85 -2.46
N TYR A 53 -0.23 8.07 -2.10
CA TYR A 53 -1.00 8.93 -2.99
C TYR A 53 -0.17 9.44 -4.17
N THR A 54 1.10 9.81 -3.97
CA THR A 54 2.02 10.13 -5.08
C THR A 54 2.34 8.91 -5.94
N ALA A 55 2.42 7.71 -5.36
CA ALA A 55 2.56 6.46 -6.10
C ALA A 55 1.35 6.19 -7.00
N PHE A 56 0.12 6.40 -6.51
CA PHE A 56 -1.09 6.29 -7.33
C PHE A 56 -1.11 7.33 -8.46
N LYS A 57 -0.74 8.58 -8.17
CA LYS A 57 -0.59 9.62 -9.21
C LYS A 57 0.35 9.19 -10.32
N TYR A 58 1.52 8.65 -9.97
CA TYR A 58 2.44 8.09 -10.94
C TYR A 58 1.74 7.05 -11.83
N VAL A 59 1.06 6.06 -11.26
CA VAL A 59 0.42 4.98 -12.03
C VAL A 59 -0.68 5.52 -12.96
N ILE A 60 -1.45 6.50 -12.49
CA ILE A 60 -2.50 7.16 -13.29
C ILE A 60 -1.87 7.89 -14.49
N ASP A 61 -0.90 8.76 -14.24
CA ASP A 61 -0.28 9.60 -15.28
C ASP A 61 0.61 8.78 -16.24
N ASN A 62 1.24 7.72 -15.74
CA ASN A 62 2.01 6.76 -16.55
C ASN A 62 1.11 5.86 -17.41
N GLY A 63 -0.19 5.78 -17.10
CA GLY A 63 -1.15 4.92 -17.79
C GLY A 63 -0.98 3.43 -17.47
N GLY A 64 -0.25 3.09 -16.41
CA GLY A 64 -0.06 1.70 -16.01
C GLY A 64 1.12 1.46 -15.08
N ILE A 65 1.20 0.22 -14.62
CA ILE A 65 2.25 -0.34 -13.78
C ILE A 65 2.57 -1.76 -14.24
N ASP A 66 3.85 -2.14 -14.23
CA ASP A 66 4.34 -3.46 -14.60
C ASP A 66 3.94 -4.56 -13.62
N THR A 67 3.91 -5.81 -14.09
CA THR A 67 3.77 -6.97 -13.20
C THR A 67 5.06 -7.26 -12.44
N GLU A 68 4.94 -7.91 -11.29
CA GLU A 68 6.12 -8.38 -10.52
C GLU A 68 6.97 -9.36 -11.34
N SER A 69 6.34 -10.17 -12.19
CA SER A 69 7.04 -11.14 -13.05
C SER A 69 7.92 -10.49 -14.13
N SER A 70 7.57 -9.27 -14.57
CA SER A 70 8.31 -8.52 -15.58
C SER A 70 9.32 -7.53 -14.99
N TYR A 71 9.07 -7.06 -13.77
CA TYR A 71 9.91 -6.08 -13.09
C TYR A 71 10.03 -6.42 -11.60
N SER A 72 10.81 -7.45 -11.28
CA SER A 72 10.84 -8.01 -9.93
C SER A 72 11.51 -7.09 -8.90
N PHE A 73 11.07 -7.22 -7.65
CA PHE A 73 11.61 -6.52 -6.49
C PHE A 73 13.08 -6.84 -6.21
N LYS A 74 13.88 -5.80 -5.92
CA LYS A 74 15.35 -5.88 -5.76
C LYS A 74 15.86 -5.34 -4.44
N GLU A 75 14.97 -4.91 -3.54
CA GLU A 75 15.33 -4.30 -2.25
C GLU A 75 16.28 -3.09 -2.37
N LYS A 76 16.33 -2.44 -3.53
CA LYS A 76 17.12 -1.24 -3.79
C LYS A 76 16.52 -0.42 -4.90
N GLN A 77 16.70 0.88 -4.85
CA GLN A 77 16.34 1.77 -5.95
C GLN A 77 17.32 1.59 -7.12
N SER A 78 16.80 1.56 -8.35
CA SER A 78 17.51 1.53 -9.62
C SER A 78 16.95 2.60 -10.57
N SER A 79 17.43 2.64 -11.81
CA SER A 79 16.80 3.45 -12.84
C SER A 79 15.44 2.87 -13.24
N CYS A 80 14.47 3.74 -13.54
CA CYS A 80 13.17 3.32 -14.04
C CYS A 80 13.28 2.52 -15.35
N GLN A 81 12.70 1.33 -15.39
CA GLN A 81 12.65 0.43 -16.55
C GLN A 81 11.21 0.08 -16.97
N TYR A 82 10.22 0.92 -16.67
CA TYR A 82 8.83 0.66 -17.02
C TYR A 82 8.66 0.36 -18.51
N ASN A 83 7.85 -0.65 -18.83
CA ASN A 83 7.53 -1.00 -20.20
C ASN A 83 6.03 -1.25 -20.35
N ASN A 84 5.36 -0.44 -21.17
CA ASN A 84 3.90 -0.55 -21.36
C ASN A 84 3.42 -1.94 -21.84
N LYS A 85 4.28 -2.73 -22.50
CA LYS A 85 3.96 -4.09 -22.95
C LYS A 85 3.86 -5.10 -21.81
N THR A 86 4.41 -4.77 -20.65
CA THR A 86 4.42 -5.62 -19.45
C THR A 86 3.53 -5.07 -18.34
N SER A 87 2.72 -4.05 -18.66
CA SER A 87 1.79 -3.46 -17.71
C SER A 87 0.71 -4.46 -17.30
N GLY A 88 0.56 -4.66 -15.99
CA GLY A 88 -0.41 -5.58 -15.38
C GLY A 88 -1.72 -4.92 -14.98
N ALA A 89 -1.70 -3.61 -14.72
CA ALA A 89 -2.87 -2.82 -14.34
C ALA A 89 -2.65 -1.35 -14.68
N SER A 90 -3.75 -0.59 -14.70
CA SER A 90 -3.76 0.87 -14.77
C SER A 90 -4.82 1.42 -13.81
N ALA A 91 -4.74 2.71 -13.50
CA ALA A 91 -5.71 3.40 -12.67
C ALA A 91 -6.17 4.69 -13.36
N THR A 92 -7.42 5.06 -13.17
CA THR A 92 -7.99 6.29 -13.75
C THR A 92 -8.17 7.41 -12.72
N GLY A 93 -7.96 7.12 -11.43
CA GLY A 93 -8.17 8.06 -10.34
C GLY A 93 -7.80 7.48 -8.99
N VAL A 94 -7.79 8.35 -7.98
CA VAL A 94 -7.55 8.02 -6.57
C VAL A 94 -8.47 8.85 -5.70
N VAL A 95 -8.99 8.24 -4.63
CA VAL A 95 -9.84 8.92 -3.63
C VAL A 95 -9.12 8.89 -2.29
N SER A 96 -9.01 10.06 -1.64
CA SER A 96 -8.48 10.17 -0.28
C SER A 96 -9.61 10.13 0.73
N ILE A 97 -9.48 9.27 1.73
CA ILE A 97 -10.39 9.23 2.88
C ILE A 97 -10.03 10.37 3.85
N GLY A 98 -11.04 10.99 4.46
CA GLY A 98 -10.85 12.04 5.46
C GLY A 98 -9.98 11.57 6.62
N TYR A 99 -9.04 12.41 7.04
CA TYR A 99 -8.12 12.08 8.14
C TYR A 99 -8.88 11.69 9.41
N GLY A 100 -8.55 10.51 9.96
CA GLY A 100 -9.13 10.00 11.20
C GLY A 100 -10.55 9.43 11.10
N SER A 101 -11.15 9.39 9.90
CA SER A 101 -12.51 8.86 9.71
C SER A 101 -12.49 7.33 9.51
N GLU A 102 -12.54 6.58 10.61
CA GLU A 102 -12.63 5.10 10.55
C GLU A 102 -13.95 4.62 9.95
N SER A 103 -15.04 5.41 10.06
CA SER A 103 -16.31 5.10 9.42
C SER A 103 -16.24 5.19 7.90
N ASP A 104 -15.54 6.19 7.36
CA ASP A 104 -15.36 6.31 5.91
C ASP A 104 -14.38 5.24 5.39
N LEU A 105 -13.36 4.90 6.20
CA LEU A 105 -12.48 3.77 5.90
C LEU A 105 -13.27 2.46 5.86
N LEU A 106 -14.19 2.23 6.81
CA LEU A 106 -15.05 1.05 6.83
C LEU A 106 -15.92 0.97 5.58
N ALA A 107 -16.56 2.08 5.22
CA ALA A 107 -17.38 2.16 4.01
C ALA A 107 -16.55 1.87 2.75
N ALA A 108 -15.35 2.44 2.64
CA ALA A 108 -14.45 2.21 1.51
C ALA A 108 -14.01 0.74 1.42
N VAL A 109 -13.57 0.14 2.53
CA VAL A 109 -13.15 -1.27 2.56
C VAL A 109 -14.30 -2.20 2.19
N ALA A 110 -15.51 -1.91 2.67
CA ALA A 110 -16.70 -2.73 2.41
C ALA A 110 -17.22 -2.63 0.97
N THR A 111 -17.04 -1.50 0.31
CA THR A 111 -17.70 -1.21 -0.99
C THR A 111 -16.74 -1.08 -2.18
N VAL A 112 -15.46 -0.81 -1.92
CA VAL A 112 -14.43 -0.58 -2.95
C VAL A 112 -13.36 -1.66 -2.92
N GLY A 113 -12.97 -2.15 -1.74
CA GLY A 113 -11.94 -3.18 -1.58
C GLY A 113 -10.75 -2.72 -0.72
N PRO A 114 -9.57 -3.36 -0.83
CA PRO A 114 -8.43 -3.06 0.02
C PRO A 114 -7.96 -1.59 -0.07
N VAL A 115 -7.65 -0.99 1.07
CA VAL A 115 -7.28 0.43 1.18
C VAL A 115 -5.88 0.58 1.74
N ALA A 116 -5.04 1.36 1.06
CA ALA A 116 -3.71 1.72 1.56
C ALA A 116 -3.83 2.74 2.71
N VAL A 117 -3.18 2.47 3.83
CA VAL A 117 -3.19 3.30 5.04
C VAL A 117 -1.78 3.54 5.55
N ALA A 118 -1.58 4.56 6.37
CA ALA A 118 -0.34 4.79 7.10
C ALA A 118 -0.56 4.64 8.60
N VAL A 119 0.39 3.99 9.28
CA VAL A 119 0.36 3.69 10.71
C VAL A 119 1.66 4.17 11.39
N ASP A 120 1.63 4.26 12.71
CA ASP A 120 2.83 4.39 13.53
C ASP A 120 3.34 3.00 13.96
N ALA A 121 4.42 2.56 13.32
CA ALA A 121 5.07 1.28 13.55
C ALA A 121 6.35 1.39 14.41
N ASN A 122 6.65 2.55 15.01
CA ASN A 122 7.91 2.81 15.72
C ASN A 122 7.97 2.22 17.15
N THR A 123 7.01 1.41 17.55
CA THR A 123 6.94 0.85 18.90
C THR A 123 7.45 -0.60 18.93
N ASN A 124 8.12 -0.98 20.02
CA ASN A 124 8.51 -2.39 20.22
C ASN A 124 7.29 -3.32 20.27
N ALA A 125 6.15 -2.83 20.76
CA ALA A 125 4.90 -3.58 20.75
C ALA A 125 4.50 -3.96 19.31
N PHE A 126 4.59 -3.04 18.36
CA PHE A 126 4.29 -3.30 16.95
C PHE A 126 5.33 -4.23 16.32
N ARG A 127 6.63 -3.95 16.54
CA ARG A 127 7.75 -4.74 16.01
C ARG A 127 7.69 -6.23 16.40
N PHE A 128 7.25 -6.54 17.62
CA PHE A 128 7.21 -7.91 18.15
C PHE A 128 5.78 -8.46 18.25
N TYR A 129 4.80 -7.83 17.60
CA TYR A 129 3.44 -8.35 17.51
C TYR A 129 3.44 -9.74 16.85
N GLN A 130 2.65 -10.66 17.39
CA GLN A 130 2.56 -12.05 16.92
C GLN A 130 1.12 -12.49 16.63
N SER A 131 0.17 -12.13 17.50
CA SER A 131 -1.23 -12.55 17.38
C SER A 131 -2.16 -11.70 18.25
N GLY A 132 -3.46 -11.80 17.99
CA GLY A 132 -4.52 -11.10 18.71
C GLY A 132 -4.94 -9.78 18.04
N VAL A 133 -5.68 -8.94 18.77
CA VAL A 133 -6.00 -7.59 18.29
C VAL A 133 -4.94 -6.64 18.84
N PHE A 134 -4.11 -6.10 17.95
CA PHE A 134 -3.10 -5.11 18.33
C PHE A 134 -3.77 -3.82 18.80
N ASP A 135 -3.39 -3.34 19.98
CA ASP A 135 -3.84 -2.08 20.56
C ASP A 135 -2.71 -1.53 21.45
N SER A 136 -2.40 -0.25 21.30
CA SER A 136 -1.27 0.38 21.98
C SER A 136 -1.47 1.88 22.15
N SER A 137 -1.48 2.35 23.39
CA SER A 137 -1.54 3.77 23.73
C SER A 137 -0.25 4.54 23.41
N SER A 138 0.80 3.85 22.96
CA SER A 138 2.08 4.45 22.59
C SER A 138 2.18 4.84 21.11
N CYS A 139 1.22 4.41 20.28
CA CYS A 139 1.13 4.80 18.88
C CYS A 139 0.65 6.27 18.76
N SER A 140 1.24 6.98 17.80
CA SER A 140 0.82 8.33 17.42
C SER A 140 -0.13 8.29 16.23
N SER A 141 -1.23 9.04 16.29
CA SER A 141 -2.10 9.27 15.13
C SER A 141 -1.51 10.25 14.11
N THR A 142 -0.48 11.02 14.47
CA THR A 142 0.10 12.09 13.62
C THR A 142 1.52 11.79 13.15
N LYS A 143 2.28 10.93 13.82
CA LYS A 143 3.65 10.55 13.45
C LYS A 143 3.71 9.22 12.72
N LEU A 144 2.95 9.13 11.63
CA LEU A 144 2.87 7.94 10.79
C LEU A 144 4.20 7.72 10.05
N ASN A 145 4.64 6.48 9.95
CA ASN A 145 5.98 6.13 9.43
C ASN A 145 6.01 4.86 8.60
N HIS A 146 4.89 4.13 8.52
CA HIS A 146 4.83 2.87 7.80
C HIS A 146 3.50 2.75 7.06
N ALA A 147 3.55 2.41 5.78
CA ALA A 147 2.34 2.16 5.00
C ALA A 147 1.97 0.67 5.03
N MET A 148 0.68 0.40 5.09
CA MET A 148 0.11 -0.95 5.12
C MET A 148 -1.17 -0.98 4.29
N LEU A 149 -1.73 -2.18 4.14
CA LEU A 149 -2.98 -2.37 3.41
C LEU A 149 -4.05 -2.92 4.35
N VAL A 150 -5.16 -2.20 4.50
CA VAL A 150 -6.36 -2.75 5.14
C VAL A 150 -7.05 -3.66 4.14
N THR A 151 -7.17 -4.95 4.45
CA THR A 151 -7.79 -5.96 3.58
C THR A 151 -9.18 -6.38 4.03
N GLY A 152 -9.62 -5.91 5.20
CA GLY A 152 -10.92 -6.25 5.77
C GLY A 152 -11.07 -5.75 7.20
N TYR A 153 -12.18 -6.12 7.81
CA TYR A 153 -12.54 -5.79 9.18
C TYR A 153 -13.37 -6.93 9.78
N GLU A 154 -13.27 -7.11 11.09
CA GLU A 154 -14.00 -8.13 11.83
C GLU A 154 -14.38 -7.63 13.23
N SER A 155 -15.20 -8.41 13.93
CA SER A 155 -15.58 -8.16 15.32
C SER A 155 -15.46 -9.47 16.11
N TYR A 156 -14.75 -9.42 17.23
CA TYR A 156 -14.58 -10.57 18.12
C TYR A 156 -14.74 -10.15 19.57
N ASN A 157 -15.67 -10.80 20.30
CA ASN A 157 -15.98 -10.51 21.71
C ASN A 157 -16.25 -9.03 22.00
N GLY A 158 -16.97 -8.35 21.10
CA GLY A 158 -17.30 -6.92 21.25
C GLY A 158 -16.14 -5.96 20.99
N ARG A 159 -15.03 -6.46 20.41
CA ARG A 159 -13.92 -5.65 19.93
C ARG A 159 -13.85 -5.73 18.41
N ASP A 160 -14.01 -4.59 17.77
CA ASP A 160 -13.85 -4.43 16.33
C ASP A 160 -12.36 -4.25 16.00
N TYR A 161 -11.92 -4.79 14.87
CA TYR A 161 -10.54 -4.67 14.41
C TYR A 161 -10.40 -4.71 12.90
N TRP A 162 -9.32 -4.09 12.43
CA TRP A 162 -8.89 -4.12 11.04
C TRP A 162 -8.00 -5.33 10.77
N LEU A 163 -8.17 -5.94 9.60
CA LEU A 163 -7.20 -6.88 9.04
C LEU A 163 -6.20 -6.07 8.21
N LEU A 164 -4.94 -6.03 8.65
CA LEU A 164 -3.87 -5.35 7.93
C LEU A 164 -2.85 -6.34 7.36
N LYS A 165 -2.52 -6.17 6.08
CA LYS A 165 -1.39 -6.81 5.42
C LYS A 165 -0.15 -5.92 5.57
N ASN A 166 0.89 -6.48 6.17
CA ASN A 166 2.20 -5.85 6.33
C ASN A 166 3.13 -6.21 5.15
N SER A 167 4.25 -5.52 5.05
CA SER A 167 5.30 -5.70 4.06
C SER A 167 6.68 -5.89 4.70
N TRP A 168 6.78 -6.52 5.87
CA TRP A 168 8.09 -6.85 6.45
C TRP A 168 8.70 -8.05 5.75
#